data_AF-A0A970XZQ4-F1
#
_entry.id   AF-A0A970XZQ4-F1
#
_cell.length_a   1.000
_cell.length_b   1.000
_cell.length_c   1.000
_cell.angle_alpha   90.00
_cell.angle_beta   90.00
_cell.angle_gamma   90.00
#
_symmetry.space_group_name_H-M   'P 1'
#
loop_
_entity.id
_entity.type
_entity.pdbx_description
1 polymer ?
#
loop_
_entity_poly.entity_id
_entity_poly.type
_entity_poly.pdbx_seq_one_letter_code
_entity_poly.pdbx_strand_id
1 'polypeptide(L)'
;MKFKCKQFIAAMLLVIALTLGSFTGCHDNSANSQGEELFEQAQSYESQNNFNQAAELYKLALPLLLEDNRLELANKCSEAAERLTLFRMIYPYTSEQMKTVLTETYPQVSSVQIDDWIKSGDLEHYSWDGCDHYFEDAASNLIYSNLELMHADAVKQKSYQDLVLNIIASAEEEVTADWQQYQKPVTYLGTHKVSIPRAELPATGIYHLWFPLPINNGPQTQVVIESISPDIYVKQPPSIDQNIGLLYMEVPLEKLQEDLNIQVKFTFTHFEQRFTVDPDNIGEYDNQSLRY
;
A
#
# COMPACT_ATOMS: atom_id res chain seq x y z
N MET A 1 32.81 -20.32 -6.33
CA MET A 1 32.25 -21.55 -6.95
C MET A 1 30.85 -21.19 -7.41
N LYS A 2 30.63 -21.09 -8.73
CA LYS A 2 29.40 -20.54 -9.33
C LYS A 2 28.28 -21.59 -9.26
N PHE A 3 27.14 -21.27 -8.66
CA PHE A 3 25.91 -22.03 -8.86
C PHE A 3 24.79 -21.08 -9.27
N LYS A 4 24.24 -21.38 -10.45
CA LYS A 4 23.24 -20.61 -11.17
C LYS A 4 21.87 -21.06 -10.70
N CYS A 5 21.05 -20.15 -10.17
CA CYS A 5 19.62 -20.24 -10.35
C CYS A 5 19.39 -20.15 -11.87
N LYS A 6 18.87 -21.22 -12.47
CA LYS A 6 18.84 -21.39 -13.92
C LYS A 6 17.95 -20.33 -14.54
N GLN A 7 18.59 -19.32 -15.12
CA GLN A 7 18.04 -18.55 -16.23
C GLN A 7 17.57 -19.53 -17.31
N PHE A 8 16.26 -19.77 -17.38
CA PHE A 8 15.63 -20.24 -18.61
C PHE A 8 15.55 -19.05 -19.56
N ILE A 9 16.66 -18.76 -20.23
CA ILE A 9 16.65 -18.03 -21.50
C ILE A 9 16.09 -19.03 -22.52
N ALA A 10 14.78 -19.05 -22.67
CA ALA A 10 14.18 -19.51 -23.91
C ALA A 10 14.46 -18.41 -24.93
N ALA A 11 15.40 -18.66 -25.84
CA ALA A 11 15.61 -17.84 -27.01
C ALA A 11 14.33 -17.86 -27.87
N MET A 12 13.45 -16.87 -27.67
CA MET A 12 12.33 -16.64 -28.58
C MET A 12 12.87 -15.81 -29.75
N LEU A 13 13.35 -16.51 -30.77
CA LEU A 13 13.58 -15.95 -32.09
C LEU A 13 12.24 -15.36 -32.58
N LEU A 14 12.16 -14.03 -32.61
CA LEU A 14 11.10 -13.29 -33.27
C LEU A 14 11.24 -13.52 -34.79
N VAL A 15 10.67 -14.60 -35.31
CA VAL A 15 10.52 -14.80 -36.76
C VAL A 15 9.21 -14.14 -37.17
N ILE A 16 9.29 -12.87 -37.58
CA ILE A 16 8.21 -12.21 -38.32
C ILE A 16 8.20 -12.83 -39.73
N ALA A 17 7.40 -13.86 -39.92
CA ALA A 17 7.08 -14.38 -41.25
C ALA A 17 5.97 -13.50 -41.87
N LEU A 18 6.37 -12.42 -42.53
CA LEU A 18 5.52 -11.68 -43.47
C LEU A 18 5.19 -12.59 -44.66
N THR A 19 4.08 -13.32 -44.56
CA THR A 19 3.45 -13.95 -45.72
C THR A 19 2.40 -13.00 -46.27
N LEU A 20 2.78 -12.29 -47.33
CA LEU A 20 1.85 -11.59 -48.22
C LEU A 20 0.98 -12.62 -48.93
N GLY A 21 -0.19 -12.91 -48.35
CA GLY A 21 -1.27 -13.68 -48.97
C GLY A 21 -2.43 -12.76 -49.31
N SER A 22 -2.49 -12.31 -50.55
CA SER A 22 -3.63 -11.57 -51.09
C SER A 22 -4.86 -12.49 -51.19
N PHE A 23 -5.81 -12.33 -50.28
CA PHE A 23 -7.19 -12.78 -50.48
C PHE A 23 -8.16 -11.64 -50.21
N THR A 24 -8.76 -11.16 -51.28
CA THR A 24 -9.97 -10.35 -51.29
C THR A 24 -11.16 -11.18 -50.80
N GLY A 25 -11.82 -10.76 -49.72
CA GLY A 25 -13.15 -11.28 -49.38
C GLY A 25 -13.54 -11.09 -47.91
N CYS A 26 -14.58 -10.28 -47.70
CA CYS A 26 -15.38 -10.09 -46.48
C CYS A 26 -14.68 -9.46 -45.27
N HIS A 27 -15.00 -8.18 -45.00
CA HIS A 27 -14.79 -7.55 -43.70
C HIS A 27 -15.70 -8.23 -42.67
N ASP A 28 -15.14 -9.16 -41.92
CA ASP A 28 -15.65 -9.53 -40.59
C ASP A 28 -15.11 -8.55 -39.54
N ASN A 29 -15.94 -8.28 -38.54
CA ASN A 29 -15.66 -7.36 -37.44
C ASN A 29 -14.41 -7.77 -36.63
N SER A 30 -13.56 -6.76 -36.40
CA SER A 30 -12.52 -6.60 -35.36
C SER A 30 -11.48 -7.72 -35.19
N ALA A 31 -10.36 -7.60 -35.89
CA ALA A 31 -9.09 -8.05 -35.32
C ALA A 31 -8.80 -7.19 -34.08
N ASN A 32 -8.40 -7.83 -32.97
CA ASN A 32 -7.96 -7.13 -31.76
C ASN A 32 -6.88 -6.11 -32.13
N SER A 33 -6.92 -4.92 -31.50
CA SER A 33 -5.82 -3.98 -31.70
C SER A 33 -4.54 -4.50 -31.05
N GLN A 34 -3.37 -4.02 -31.47
CA GLN A 34 -2.09 -4.44 -30.87
C GLN A 34 -2.08 -4.22 -29.35
N GLY A 35 -2.74 -3.16 -28.85
CA GLY A 35 -2.91 -2.91 -27.42
C GLY A 35 -3.76 -3.98 -26.73
N GLU A 36 -4.84 -4.43 -27.37
CA GLU A 36 -5.70 -5.52 -26.85
C GLU A 36 -4.93 -6.86 -26.82
N GLU A 37 -4.16 -7.17 -27.85
CA GLU A 37 -3.33 -8.38 -27.89
C GLU A 37 -2.28 -8.41 -26.77
N LEU A 38 -1.60 -7.29 -26.52
CA LEU A 38 -0.63 -7.18 -25.42
C LEU A 38 -1.29 -7.28 -24.05
N PHE A 39 -2.48 -6.68 -23.88
CA PHE A 39 -3.26 -6.79 -22.66
C PHE A 39 -3.68 -8.23 -22.37
N GLU A 40 -4.18 -8.95 -23.37
CA GLU A 40 -4.53 -10.38 -23.24
C GLU A 40 -3.31 -11.26 -22.92
N GLN A 41 -2.16 -10.97 -23.54
CA GLN A 41 -0.91 -11.66 -23.21
C GLN A 41 -0.46 -11.38 -21.77
N ALA A 42 -0.58 -10.13 -21.31
CA ALA A 42 -0.27 -9.75 -19.94
C ALA A 42 -1.12 -10.52 -18.93
N GLN A 43 -2.43 -10.61 -19.17
CA GLN A 43 -3.35 -11.41 -18.35
C GLN A 43 -2.98 -12.89 -18.31
N SER A 44 -2.55 -13.44 -19.45
CA SER A 44 -2.08 -14.83 -19.53
C SER A 44 -0.84 -15.04 -18.66
N TYR A 45 0.17 -14.17 -18.75
CA TYR A 45 1.35 -14.25 -17.88
C TYR A 45 1.01 -14.05 -16.39
N GLU A 46 0.12 -13.11 -16.07
CA GLU A 46 -0.34 -12.87 -14.69
C GLU A 46 -1.02 -14.10 -14.10
N SER A 47 -1.89 -14.77 -14.87
CA SER A 47 -2.57 -16.00 -14.44
C SER A 47 -1.62 -17.18 -14.17
N GLN A 48 -0.38 -17.09 -14.69
CA GLN A 48 0.68 -18.07 -14.50
C GLN A 48 1.69 -17.64 -13.42
N ASN A 49 1.38 -16.59 -12.66
CA ASN A 49 2.29 -15.94 -11.69
C ASN A 49 3.60 -15.42 -12.31
N ASN A 50 3.62 -15.13 -13.61
CA ASN A 50 4.78 -14.56 -14.29
C ASN A 50 4.70 -13.02 -14.29
N PHE A 51 4.88 -12.42 -13.10
CA PHE A 51 4.54 -11.02 -12.85
C PHE A 51 5.46 -10.00 -13.51
N ASN A 52 6.77 -10.27 -13.68
CA ASN A 52 7.64 -9.32 -14.39
C ASN A 52 7.20 -9.16 -15.86
N GLN A 53 6.93 -10.28 -16.54
CA GLN A 53 6.49 -10.28 -17.94
C GLN A 53 5.11 -9.64 -18.07
N ALA A 54 4.17 -9.97 -17.18
CA ALA A 54 2.86 -9.35 -17.17
C ALA A 54 2.93 -7.84 -16.98
N ALA A 55 3.72 -7.35 -16.01
CA ALA A 55 3.86 -5.92 -15.73
C ALA A 55 4.45 -5.15 -16.93
N GLU A 56 5.48 -5.69 -17.60
CA GLU A 56 6.05 -5.06 -18.80
C GLU A 56 5.04 -5.03 -19.96
N LEU A 57 4.27 -6.10 -20.15
CA LEU A 57 3.24 -6.14 -21.19
C LEU A 57 2.10 -5.16 -20.92
N TYR A 58 1.61 -5.04 -19.68
CA TYR A 58 0.63 -4.00 -19.34
C TYR A 58 1.17 -2.58 -19.59
N LYS A 59 2.44 -2.34 -19.24
CA LYS A 59 3.09 -1.05 -19.50
C LYS A 59 3.19 -0.72 -21.00
N LEU A 60 3.43 -1.72 -21.83
CA LEU A 60 3.47 -1.57 -23.30
C LEU A 60 2.06 -1.43 -23.91
N ALA A 61 1.06 -2.12 -23.36
CA ALA A 61 -0.32 -2.09 -23.84
C ALA A 61 -1.00 -0.74 -23.56
N LEU A 62 -0.77 -0.15 -22.38
CA LEU A 62 -1.45 1.07 -21.94
C LEU A 62 -1.41 2.24 -22.95
N PRO A 63 -0.24 2.70 -23.46
CA PRO A 63 -0.21 3.81 -24.43
C PRO A 63 -0.97 3.49 -25.73
N LEU A 64 -0.94 2.24 -26.20
CA LEU A 64 -1.64 1.81 -27.42
C LEU A 64 -3.16 1.80 -27.20
N LEU A 65 -3.63 1.31 -26.05
CA LEU A 65 -5.04 1.34 -25.68
C LEU A 65 -5.58 2.77 -25.55
N LEU A 66 -4.75 3.70 -25.07
CA LEU A 66 -5.10 5.13 -25.00
C LEU A 66 -5.18 5.75 -26.41
N GLU A 67 -4.23 5.43 -27.29
CA GLU A 67 -4.23 5.91 -28.69
C GLU A 67 -5.45 5.39 -29.47
N ASP A 68 -5.83 4.12 -29.24
CA ASP A 68 -7.01 3.49 -29.84
C ASP A 68 -8.34 3.90 -29.18
N ASN A 69 -8.31 4.82 -28.21
CA ASN A 69 -9.47 5.28 -27.43
C ASN A 69 -10.25 4.13 -26.73
N ARG A 70 -9.54 3.07 -26.32
CA ARG A 70 -10.07 1.92 -25.58
C ARG A 70 -10.05 2.18 -24.07
N LEU A 71 -10.73 3.24 -23.63
CA LEU A 71 -10.59 3.80 -22.27
C LEU A 71 -10.88 2.80 -21.13
N GLU A 72 -11.88 1.92 -21.28
CA GLU A 72 -12.18 0.91 -20.26
C GLU A 72 -11.04 -0.10 -20.10
N LEU A 73 -10.45 -0.56 -21.22
CA LEU A 73 -9.31 -1.47 -21.21
C LEU A 73 -8.05 -0.77 -20.72
N ALA A 74 -7.82 0.49 -21.12
CA ALA A 74 -6.71 1.30 -20.62
C ALA A 74 -6.76 1.44 -19.08
N ASN A 75 -7.96 1.67 -18.51
CA ASN A 75 -8.13 1.72 -17.05
C ASN A 75 -7.79 0.38 -16.39
N LYS A 76 -8.33 -0.74 -16.89
CA LYS A 76 -8.02 -2.08 -16.36
C LYS A 76 -6.53 -2.41 -16.48
N CYS A 77 -5.91 -2.02 -17.60
CA CYS A 77 -4.48 -2.19 -17.87
C CYS A 77 -3.63 -1.40 -16.87
N SER A 78 -3.97 -0.13 -16.63
CA SER A 78 -3.27 0.72 -15.66
C SER A 78 -3.42 0.19 -14.23
N GLU A 79 -4.62 -0.25 -13.84
CA GLU A 79 -4.87 -0.84 -12.53
C GLU A 79 -4.06 -2.13 -12.33
N ALA A 80 -4.02 -3.01 -13.35
CA ALA A 80 -3.25 -4.25 -13.30
C ALA A 80 -1.74 -3.99 -13.19
N ALA A 81 -1.21 -3.04 -13.97
CA ALA A 81 0.19 -2.63 -13.90
C ALA A 81 0.57 -2.12 -12.49
N GLU A 82 -0.28 -1.28 -11.90
CA GLU A 82 -0.06 -0.72 -10.56
C GLU A 82 -0.15 -1.80 -9.49
N ARG A 83 -1.17 -2.68 -9.56
CA ARG A 83 -1.32 -3.81 -8.64
C ARG A 83 -0.08 -4.69 -8.64
N LEU A 84 0.45 -5.06 -9.81
CA LEU A 84 1.66 -5.87 -9.90
C LEU A 84 2.89 -5.11 -9.37
N THR A 85 2.95 -3.79 -9.57
CA THR A 85 4.03 -2.95 -9.00
C THR A 85 4.00 -2.99 -7.47
N LEU A 86 2.83 -2.75 -6.86
CA LEU A 86 2.63 -2.87 -5.41
C LEU A 86 2.96 -4.27 -4.90
N PHE A 87 2.48 -5.31 -5.57
CA PHE A 87 2.72 -6.69 -5.19
C PHE A 87 4.21 -7.04 -5.14
N ARG A 88 4.98 -6.56 -6.13
CA ARG A 88 6.44 -6.76 -6.21
C ARG A 88 7.19 -5.97 -5.15
N MET A 89 6.63 -4.87 -4.65
CA MET A 89 7.19 -4.14 -3.49
C MET A 89 6.90 -4.86 -2.18
N ILE A 90 5.71 -5.46 -2.05
CA ILE A 90 5.31 -6.25 -0.88
C ILE A 90 6.16 -7.54 -0.77
N TYR A 91 6.47 -8.20 -1.89
CA TYR A 91 7.31 -9.41 -1.94
C TYR A 91 8.59 -9.16 -2.77
N PRO A 92 9.55 -8.35 -2.29
CA PRO A 92 10.66 -7.89 -3.13
C PRO A 92 11.86 -8.85 -3.12
N TYR A 93 11.98 -9.70 -2.10
CA TYR A 93 13.23 -10.42 -1.83
C TYR A 93 13.19 -11.86 -2.32
N THR A 94 14.12 -12.26 -3.18
CA THR A 94 14.42 -13.69 -3.41
C THR A 94 15.03 -14.33 -2.14
N SER A 95 15.12 -15.66 -2.06
CA SER A 95 15.76 -16.35 -0.94
C SER A 95 17.20 -15.87 -0.65
N GLU A 96 17.99 -15.56 -1.69
CA GLU A 96 19.36 -15.06 -1.51
C GLU A 96 19.39 -13.64 -0.92
N GLN A 97 18.45 -12.79 -1.36
CA GLN A 97 18.30 -11.45 -0.81
C GLN A 97 17.77 -11.48 0.62
N MET A 98 16.77 -12.33 0.91
CA MET A 98 16.22 -12.50 2.26
C MET A 98 17.28 -13.01 3.23
N LYS A 99 18.14 -13.95 2.81
CA LYS A 99 19.30 -14.37 3.61
C LYS A 99 20.21 -13.21 3.98
N THR A 100 20.42 -12.28 3.06
CA THR A 100 21.23 -11.08 3.30
C THR A 100 20.54 -10.18 4.33
N VAL A 101 19.24 -9.89 4.13
CA VAL A 101 18.42 -9.09 5.07
C VAL A 101 18.44 -9.69 6.48
N LEU A 102 18.25 -11.01 6.62
CA LEU A 102 18.29 -11.70 7.91
C LEU A 102 19.66 -11.66 8.58
N THR A 103 20.74 -11.78 7.79
CA THR A 103 22.12 -11.70 8.32
C THR A 103 22.43 -10.31 8.83
N GLU A 104 21.95 -9.26 8.15
CA GLU A 104 22.12 -7.87 8.56
C GLU A 104 21.24 -7.55 9.79
N THR A 105 20.01 -8.06 9.82
CA THR A 105 19.05 -7.82 10.91
C THR A 105 19.44 -8.57 12.18
N TYR A 106 19.97 -9.79 12.05
CA TYR A 106 20.30 -10.69 13.16
C TYR A 106 21.73 -11.22 13.06
N PRO A 107 22.76 -10.36 13.20
CA PRO A 107 24.17 -10.74 13.04
C PRO A 107 24.66 -11.79 14.06
N GLN A 108 23.94 -11.96 15.17
CA GLN A 108 24.20 -12.98 16.19
C GLN A 108 23.72 -14.38 15.80
N VAL A 109 22.88 -14.50 14.77
CA VAL A 109 22.28 -15.77 14.36
C VAL A 109 23.20 -16.50 13.38
N SER A 110 23.33 -17.81 13.55
CA SER A 110 24.13 -18.62 12.63
C SER A 110 23.52 -18.70 11.23
N SER A 111 24.37 -18.82 10.21
CA SER A 111 23.90 -18.98 8.83
C SER A 111 23.05 -20.24 8.61
N VAL A 112 23.25 -21.29 9.42
CA VAL A 112 22.46 -22.52 9.39
C VAL A 112 21.02 -22.23 9.83
N GLN A 113 20.85 -21.52 10.95
CA GLN A 113 19.52 -21.16 11.44
C GLN A 113 18.77 -20.24 10.47
N ILE A 114 19.49 -19.30 9.83
CA ILE A 114 18.91 -18.45 8.78
C ILE A 114 18.44 -19.29 7.58
N ASP A 115 19.26 -20.25 7.14
CA ASP A 115 18.88 -21.15 6.05
C ASP A 115 17.69 -22.03 6.42
N ASP A 116 17.54 -22.39 7.69
CA ASP A 116 16.40 -23.16 8.18
C ASP A 116 15.10 -22.34 8.12
N TRP A 117 15.10 -21.09 8.57
CA TRP A 117 13.90 -20.21 8.49
C TRP A 117 13.42 -19.97 7.05
N ILE A 118 14.36 -19.84 6.11
CA ILE A 118 14.04 -19.68 4.69
C ILE A 118 13.40 -20.95 4.13
N LYS A 119 13.83 -22.15 4.56
CA LYS A 119 13.34 -23.43 4.02
C LYS A 119 12.08 -23.95 4.71
N SER A 120 11.89 -23.62 5.99
CA SER A 120 10.78 -24.14 6.81
C SER A 120 9.43 -23.53 6.44
N GLY A 121 9.42 -22.39 5.75
CA GLY A 121 8.21 -21.60 5.51
C GLY A 121 7.82 -20.71 6.69
N ASP A 122 8.72 -20.54 7.68
CA ASP A 122 8.51 -19.65 8.83
C ASP A 122 8.39 -18.18 8.42
N LEU A 123 8.93 -17.84 7.25
CA LEU A 123 8.87 -16.51 6.67
C LEU A 123 7.72 -16.45 5.66
N GLU A 124 6.89 -15.41 5.78
CA GLU A 124 5.86 -15.12 4.79
C GLU A 124 6.49 -14.89 3.41
N HIS A 125 5.98 -15.60 2.41
CA HIS A 125 6.45 -15.54 1.04
C HIS A 125 5.32 -15.84 0.06
N TYR A 126 5.56 -15.47 -1.20
CA TYR A 126 4.73 -15.80 -2.32
C TYR A 126 5.60 -16.21 -3.51
N SER A 127 5.21 -17.26 -4.24
CA SER A 127 5.97 -17.74 -5.39
C SER A 127 5.51 -17.04 -6.67
N TRP A 128 6.43 -16.35 -7.35
CA TRP A 128 6.20 -15.73 -8.65
C TRP A 128 7.47 -15.69 -9.49
N ASP A 129 7.32 -15.62 -10.81
CA ASP A 129 8.41 -15.73 -11.80
C ASP A 129 9.32 -16.96 -11.59
N GLY A 130 8.73 -18.05 -11.10
CA GLY A 130 9.42 -19.34 -10.92
C GLY A 130 10.32 -19.43 -9.67
N CYS A 131 10.25 -18.48 -8.75
CA CYS A 131 10.93 -18.57 -7.45
C CYS A 131 10.13 -17.95 -6.29
N ASP A 132 10.56 -18.21 -5.07
CA ASP A 132 9.95 -17.63 -3.88
C ASP A 132 10.45 -16.21 -3.65
N HIS A 133 9.49 -15.33 -3.37
CA HIS A 133 9.73 -13.97 -2.95
C HIS A 133 9.13 -13.72 -1.56
N TYR A 134 9.94 -13.17 -0.66
CA TYR A 134 9.59 -13.01 0.74
C TYR A 134 9.05 -11.62 1.01
N PHE A 135 8.11 -11.55 1.96
CA PHE A 135 7.48 -10.32 2.40
C PHE A 135 8.52 -9.31 2.89
N GLU A 136 8.33 -8.03 2.58
CA GLU A 136 9.29 -6.98 2.88
C GLU A 136 9.63 -6.87 4.38
N ASP A 137 8.65 -7.11 5.25
CA ASP A 137 8.82 -7.08 6.71
C ASP A 137 9.06 -8.46 7.33
N ALA A 138 9.31 -9.51 6.52
CA ALA A 138 9.47 -10.88 7.04
C ALA A 138 10.57 -10.97 8.12
N ALA A 139 11.71 -10.31 7.90
CA ALA A 139 12.79 -10.27 8.89
C ALA A 139 12.37 -9.53 10.16
N SER A 140 11.74 -8.35 10.04
CA SER A 140 11.25 -7.57 11.17
C SER A 140 10.22 -8.32 12.01
N ASN A 141 9.38 -9.13 11.35
CA ASN A 141 8.30 -9.88 11.99
C ASN A 141 8.76 -11.18 12.66
N LEU A 142 9.89 -11.75 12.23
CA LEU A 142 10.41 -13.01 12.76
C LEU A 142 10.60 -13.01 14.27
N ILE A 143 10.94 -11.86 14.86
CA ILE A 143 11.11 -11.70 16.31
C ILE A 143 9.84 -12.04 17.10
N TYR A 144 8.65 -11.85 16.51
CA TYR A 144 7.38 -12.06 17.21
C TYR A 144 6.93 -13.52 17.23
N SER A 145 7.47 -14.35 16.32
CA SER A 145 7.30 -15.81 16.33
C SER A 145 8.48 -16.55 16.97
N ASN A 146 9.61 -15.86 17.21
CA ASN A 146 10.80 -16.44 17.82
C ASN A 146 11.18 -15.71 19.13
N LEU A 147 10.70 -16.25 20.26
CA LEU A 147 10.91 -15.65 21.58
C LEU A 147 12.40 -15.56 21.97
N GLU A 148 13.25 -16.46 21.49
CA GLU A 148 14.69 -16.37 21.77
C GLU A 148 15.31 -15.13 21.14
N LEU A 149 14.95 -14.80 19.90
CA LEU A 149 15.35 -13.53 19.26
C LEU A 149 14.77 -12.33 20.01
N MET A 150 13.50 -12.42 20.43
CA MET A 150 12.84 -11.37 21.19
C MET A 150 13.58 -11.06 22.49
N HIS A 151 13.95 -12.10 23.24
CA HIS A 151 14.64 -11.96 24.53
C HIS A 151 16.13 -11.65 24.41
N ALA A 152 16.76 -11.91 23.25
CA ALA A 152 18.15 -11.56 23.01
C ALA A 152 18.40 -10.03 22.98
N ASP A 153 17.41 -9.23 22.60
CA ASP A 153 17.48 -7.77 22.59
C ASP A 153 16.91 -7.16 23.89
N ALA A 154 17.71 -7.20 24.95
CA ALA A 154 17.31 -6.69 26.26
C ALA A 154 16.93 -5.20 26.24
N VAL A 155 17.51 -4.39 25.34
CA VAL A 155 17.21 -2.95 25.23
C VAL A 155 15.80 -2.77 24.66
N LYS A 156 15.49 -3.45 23.55
CA LYS A 156 14.16 -3.41 22.95
C LYS A 156 13.09 -3.98 23.87
N GLN A 157 13.40 -5.07 24.59
CA GLN A 157 12.50 -5.63 25.60
C GLN A 157 12.24 -4.65 26.74
N LYS A 158 13.28 -3.97 27.23
CA LYS A 158 13.12 -2.97 28.28
C LYS A 158 12.24 -1.81 27.81
N SER A 159 12.46 -1.32 26.58
CA SER A 159 11.61 -0.28 25.99
C SER A 159 10.16 -0.71 25.84
N TYR A 160 9.91 -1.95 25.41
CA TYR A 160 8.55 -2.49 25.30
C TYR A 160 7.88 -2.64 26.67
N GLN A 161 8.61 -3.18 27.65
CA GLN A 161 8.15 -3.29 29.03
C GLN A 161 7.81 -1.92 29.61
N ASP A 162 8.69 -0.92 29.43
CA ASP A 162 8.48 0.43 29.95
C ASP A 162 7.26 1.09 29.30
N LEU A 163 7.04 0.88 27.99
CA LEU A 163 5.82 1.32 27.31
C LEU A 163 4.56 0.70 27.94
N VAL A 164 4.55 -0.62 28.13
CA VAL A 164 3.41 -1.33 28.73
C VAL A 164 3.14 -0.84 30.16
N LEU A 165 4.19 -0.69 30.97
CA LEU A 165 4.06 -0.17 32.34
C LEU A 165 3.55 1.28 32.36
N ASN A 166 3.97 2.12 31.42
CA ASN A 166 3.44 3.48 31.29
C ASN A 166 1.96 3.50 30.88
N ILE A 167 1.54 2.60 29.99
CA ILE A 167 0.12 2.46 29.60
C ILE A 167 -0.71 2.02 30.82
N ILE A 168 -0.23 1.01 31.58
CA ILE A 168 -0.90 0.55 32.80
C ILE A 168 -1.01 1.69 33.82
N ALA A 169 0.09 2.39 34.09
CA ALA A 169 0.07 3.52 35.01
C ALA A 169 -0.90 4.63 34.57
N SER A 170 -1.00 4.90 33.26
CA SER A 170 -1.95 5.88 32.71
C SER A 170 -3.41 5.40 32.86
N ALA A 171 -3.65 4.09 32.72
CA ALA A 171 -4.97 3.48 32.91
C ALA A 171 -5.41 3.48 34.38
N GLU A 172 -4.47 3.33 35.32
CA GLU A 172 -4.71 3.37 36.78
C GLU A 172 -4.89 4.79 37.34
N GLU A 173 -4.51 5.83 36.59
CA GLU A 173 -4.69 7.23 37.01
C GLU A 173 -6.16 7.50 37.37
N GLU A 174 -6.43 8.22 38.46
CA GLU A 174 -7.81 8.48 38.88
C GLU A 174 -8.62 9.24 37.81
N VAL A 175 -9.85 8.78 37.57
CA VAL A 175 -10.80 9.50 36.71
C VAL A 175 -11.25 10.79 37.38
N THR A 176 -11.19 11.89 36.65
CA THR A 176 -11.72 13.19 37.13
C THR A 176 -13.24 13.16 37.32
N ALA A 177 -13.94 12.36 36.53
CA ALA A 177 -15.37 12.07 36.66
C ALA A 177 -15.67 10.67 36.10
N ASP A 178 -15.98 9.71 36.96
CA ASP A 178 -16.24 8.30 36.60
C ASP A 178 -17.38 8.09 35.59
N TRP A 179 -18.35 9.02 35.56
CA TRP A 179 -19.47 9.02 34.61
C TRP A 179 -19.12 9.59 33.23
N GLN A 180 -17.99 10.30 33.09
CA GLN A 180 -17.62 10.98 31.85
C GLN A 180 -16.67 10.11 31.02
N GLN A 181 -17.14 9.63 29.87
CA GLN A 181 -16.35 8.72 29.01
C GLN A 181 -15.17 9.40 28.30
N TYR A 182 -15.28 10.70 28.02
CA TYR A 182 -14.28 11.47 27.28
C TYR A 182 -13.63 12.50 28.20
N GLN A 183 -12.35 12.30 28.52
CA GLN A 183 -11.61 13.11 29.49
C GLN A 183 -10.28 13.61 28.92
N LYS A 184 -9.57 14.44 29.69
CA LYS A 184 -8.23 14.96 29.37
C LYS A 184 -8.08 15.44 27.91
N PRO A 185 -8.81 16.50 27.51
CA PRO A 185 -8.75 16.99 26.14
C PRO A 185 -7.34 17.44 25.75
N VAL A 186 -6.90 17.03 24.56
CA VAL A 186 -5.68 17.51 23.91
C VAL A 186 -6.04 18.09 22.55
N THR A 187 -5.66 19.35 22.33
CA THR A 187 -5.85 20.02 21.03
C THR A 187 -4.62 19.84 20.16
N TYR A 188 -4.83 19.37 18.94
CA TYR A 188 -3.80 19.15 17.93
C TYR A 188 -3.92 20.18 16.82
N LEU A 189 -2.78 20.61 16.29
CA LEU A 189 -2.68 21.37 15.05
C LEU A 189 -2.10 20.47 13.96
N GLY A 190 -2.91 20.15 12.97
CA GLY A 190 -2.51 19.42 11.78
C GLY A 190 -2.06 20.36 10.66
N THR A 191 -1.06 19.95 9.89
CA THR A 191 -0.66 20.64 8.66
C THR A 191 -0.35 19.61 7.57
N HIS A 192 -1.17 19.58 6.52
CA HIS A 192 -0.83 18.89 5.28
C HIS A 192 -0.07 19.84 4.36
N LYS A 193 0.98 19.32 3.71
CA LYS A 193 1.75 20.02 2.69
C LYS A 193 1.93 19.11 1.48
N VAL A 194 1.65 19.64 0.31
CA VAL A 194 1.99 19.03 -0.98
C VAL A 194 2.86 20.04 -1.71
N SER A 195 4.01 19.57 -2.21
CA SER A 195 4.93 20.35 -3.01
C SER A 195 5.37 19.48 -4.17
N ILE A 196 4.89 19.81 -5.37
CA ILE A 196 5.15 19.05 -6.59
C ILE A 196 5.75 20.01 -7.62
N PRO A 197 6.97 19.75 -8.11
CA PRO A 197 7.56 20.54 -9.17
C PRO A 197 6.67 20.56 -10.43
N ARG A 198 6.51 21.73 -11.06
CA ARG A 198 5.68 21.85 -12.28
C ARG A 198 6.15 20.93 -13.38
N ALA A 199 7.46 20.68 -13.46
CA ALA A 199 8.09 19.83 -14.46
C ALA A 199 7.72 18.33 -14.34
N GLU A 200 7.24 17.89 -13.18
CA GLU A 200 6.81 16.51 -12.95
C GLU A 200 5.33 16.27 -13.28
N LEU A 201 4.56 17.36 -13.46
CA LEU A 201 3.14 17.29 -13.78
C LEU A 201 2.93 17.33 -15.31
N PRO A 202 1.91 16.63 -15.83
CA PRO A 202 1.50 16.75 -17.22
C PRO A 202 1.25 18.21 -17.65
N ALA A 203 1.39 18.50 -18.95
CA ALA A 203 1.16 19.83 -19.48
C ALA A 203 -0.32 20.27 -19.36
N THR A 204 -1.23 19.31 -19.47
CA THR A 204 -2.68 19.51 -19.52
C THR A 204 -3.40 18.48 -18.65
N GLY A 205 -4.69 18.67 -18.43
CA GLY A 205 -5.55 17.81 -17.64
C GLY A 205 -5.95 18.43 -16.30
N ILE A 206 -6.76 17.68 -15.56
CA ILE A 206 -7.18 18.04 -14.21
C ILE A 206 -6.46 17.11 -13.24
N TYR A 207 -5.70 17.69 -12.32
CA TYR A 207 -5.11 16.94 -11.22
C TYR A 207 -6.04 16.96 -10.02
N HIS A 208 -6.51 15.77 -9.64
CA HIS A 208 -7.48 15.57 -8.58
C HIS A 208 -6.77 15.22 -7.27
N LEU A 209 -7.14 15.92 -6.19
CA LEU A 209 -6.50 15.79 -4.88
C LEU A 209 -7.55 15.62 -3.80
N TRP A 210 -7.30 14.65 -2.91
CA TRP A 210 -8.14 14.33 -1.76
C TRP A 210 -7.28 14.39 -0.50
N PHE A 211 -7.63 15.31 0.41
CA PHE A 211 -6.98 15.44 1.70
C PHE A 211 -7.91 14.88 2.79
N PRO A 212 -7.50 13.83 3.52
CA PRO A 212 -8.26 13.40 4.67
C PRO A 212 -8.26 14.51 5.72
N LEU A 213 -9.40 14.74 6.34
CA LEU A 213 -9.57 15.72 7.42
C LEU A 213 -10.14 15.02 8.65
N PRO A 214 -9.83 15.52 9.87
CA PRO A 214 -10.53 15.06 11.06
C PRO A 214 -12.02 15.35 10.95
N ILE A 215 -12.82 14.53 11.64
CA ILE A 215 -14.27 14.70 11.75
C ILE A 215 -14.69 14.87 13.20
N ASN A 216 -15.82 15.52 13.44
CA ASN A 216 -16.46 15.53 14.74
C ASN A 216 -17.12 14.16 14.99
N ASN A 217 -16.75 13.52 16.08
CA ASN A 217 -17.36 12.30 16.59
C ASN A 217 -17.28 12.29 18.13
N GLY A 218 -17.54 11.14 18.77
CA GLY A 218 -17.52 11.04 20.24
C GLY A 218 -16.21 11.53 20.87
N PRO A 219 -15.07 10.85 20.62
CA PRO A 219 -13.79 11.20 21.21
C PRO A 219 -13.05 12.36 20.54
N GLN A 220 -13.54 12.88 19.42
CA GLN A 220 -12.89 13.96 18.66
C GLN A 220 -13.89 15.06 18.35
N THR A 221 -13.63 16.28 18.82
CA THR A 221 -14.53 17.41 18.60
C THR A 221 -13.75 18.67 18.26
N GLN A 222 -14.48 19.78 18.06
CA GLN A 222 -13.90 21.10 17.79
C GLN A 222 -13.00 21.09 16.56
N VAL A 223 -13.39 20.33 15.54
CA VAL A 223 -12.67 20.34 14.27
C VAL A 223 -12.86 21.71 13.61
N VAL A 224 -11.74 22.36 13.29
CA VAL A 224 -11.71 23.64 12.57
C VAL A 224 -10.71 23.55 11.43
N ILE A 225 -11.13 23.93 10.23
CA ILE A 225 -10.22 24.11 9.09
C ILE A 225 -9.70 25.55 9.14
N GLU A 226 -8.49 25.72 9.63
CA GLU A 226 -7.86 27.03 9.88
C GLU A 226 -7.54 27.76 8.58
N SER A 227 -7.00 27.05 7.59
CA SER A 227 -6.64 27.64 6.31
C SER A 227 -6.44 26.58 5.23
N ILE A 228 -6.81 26.93 4.00
CA ILE A 228 -6.48 26.17 2.79
C ILE A 228 -5.79 27.15 1.83
N SER A 229 -4.64 26.77 1.29
CA SER A 229 -3.92 27.59 0.31
C SER A 229 -3.31 26.72 -0.76
N PRO A 230 -3.53 27.00 -2.05
CA PRO A 230 -4.50 27.98 -2.57
C PRO A 230 -5.94 27.43 -2.53
N ASP A 231 -6.88 28.25 -2.06
CA ASP A 231 -8.30 27.87 -1.93
C ASP A 231 -9.07 27.84 -3.26
N ILE A 232 -8.54 28.51 -4.30
CA ILE A 232 -9.14 28.57 -5.63
C ILE A 232 -9.35 27.20 -6.30
N TYR A 233 -8.64 26.16 -5.85
CA TYR A 233 -8.78 24.81 -6.38
C TYR A 233 -9.81 23.97 -5.61
N VAL A 234 -10.31 24.46 -4.47
CA VAL A 234 -11.31 23.77 -3.65
C VAL A 234 -12.63 23.69 -4.40
N LYS A 235 -13.18 22.48 -4.53
CA LYS A 235 -14.43 22.25 -5.27
C LYS A 235 -15.66 22.14 -4.39
N GLN A 236 -15.48 21.71 -3.17
CA GLN A 236 -16.55 21.57 -2.20
C GLN A 236 -16.06 22.05 -0.85
N PRO A 237 -16.92 22.67 -0.02
CA PRO A 237 -16.59 22.96 1.36
C PRO A 237 -16.07 21.69 2.05
N PRO A 238 -15.00 21.79 2.87
CA PRO A 238 -14.51 20.67 3.65
C PRO A 238 -15.63 20.02 4.46
N SER A 239 -15.71 18.69 4.38
CA SER A 239 -16.63 17.92 5.20
C SER A 239 -15.97 17.54 6.51
N ILE A 240 -16.61 17.85 7.65
CA ILE A 240 -16.12 17.50 8.99
C ILE A 240 -17.17 16.77 9.84
N ASP A 241 -18.41 16.64 9.36
CA ASP A 241 -19.53 16.02 10.10
C ASP A 241 -20.08 14.76 9.40
N GLN A 242 -19.38 14.28 8.36
CA GLN A 242 -19.71 13.03 7.68
C GLN A 242 -18.85 11.88 8.21
N ASN A 243 -19.13 10.65 7.75
CA ASN A 243 -18.35 9.46 8.10
C ASN A 243 -16.87 9.53 7.67
N ILE A 244 -16.55 10.39 6.70
CA ILE A 244 -15.20 10.65 6.22
C ILE A 244 -15.02 12.16 6.09
N GLY A 245 -13.97 12.69 6.73
CA GLY A 245 -13.59 14.08 6.58
C GLY A 245 -12.71 14.24 5.36
N LEU A 246 -13.07 15.16 4.47
CA LEU A 246 -12.42 15.27 3.17
C LEU A 246 -12.43 16.70 2.66
N LEU A 247 -11.28 17.12 2.14
CA LEU A 247 -11.13 18.26 1.25
C LEU A 247 -10.79 17.75 -0.16
N TYR A 248 -11.61 18.15 -1.12
CA TYR A 248 -11.43 17.82 -2.53
C TYR A 248 -11.01 19.06 -3.33
N MET A 249 -9.91 18.92 -4.07
CA MET A 249 -9.35 19.97 -4.92
C MET A 249 -9.16 19.45 -6.36
N GLU A 250 -9.36 20.34 -7.32
CA GLU A 250 -9.00 20.09 -8.72
C GLU A 250 -8.11 21.21 -9.24
N VAL A 251 -6.92 20.84 -9.70
CA VAL A 251 -5.93 21.76 -10.26
C VAL A 251 -5.93 21.62 -11.79
N PRO A 252 -6.39 22.64 -12.53
CA PRO A 252 -6.29 22.64 -13.99
C PRO A 252 -4.82 22.87 -14.40
N LEU A 253 -4.16 21.83 -14.90
CA LEU A 253 -2.72 21.81 -15.16
C LEU A 253 -2.30 22.77 -16.29
N GLU A 254 -3.21 23.10 -17.21
CA GLU A 254 -2.95 24.08 -18.27
C GLU A 254 -2.77 25.50 -17.72
N LYS A 255 -3.34 25.78 -16.54
CA LYS A 255 -3.29 27.10 -15.90
C LYS A 255 -2.17 27.19 -14.86
N LEU A 256 -1.55 26.07 -14.52
CA LEU A 256 -0.48 26.00 -13.54
C LEU A 256 0.85 26.39 -14.21
N GLN A 257 1.40 27.55 -13.82
CA GLN A 257 2.65 28.08 -14.39
C GLN A 257 3.89 27.76 -13.53
N GLU A 258 3.69 27.54 -12.25
CA GLU A 258 4.73 27.33 -11.25
C GLU A 258 4.50 26.02 -10.48
N ASP A 259 5.41 25.67 -9.58
CA ASP A 259 5.31 24.47 -8.75
C ASP A 259 4.02 24.46 -7.94
N LEU A 260 3.36 23.30 -7.90
CA LEU A 260 2.14 23.13 -7.13
C LEU A 260 2.48 23.04 -5.65
N ASN A 261 2.12 24.08 -4.90
CA ASN A 261 2.30 24.12 -3.46
C ASN A 261 0.93 24.26 -2.79
N ILE A 262 0.53 23.24 -2.04
CA ILE A 262 -0.72 23.22 -1.29
C ILE A 262 -0.41 23.09 0.20
N GLN A 263 -1.10 23.88 1.00
CA GLN A 263 -1.08 23.79 2.46
C GLN A 263 -2.50 23.79 3.00
N VAL A 264 -2.79 22.82 3.87
CA VAL A 264 -4.05 22.73 4.61
C VAL A 264 -3.70 22.67 6.09
N LYS A 265 -4.27 23.58 6.88
CA LYS A 265 -4.13 23.61 8.33
C LYS A 265 -5.48 23.40 8.98
N PHE A 266 -5.49 22.62 10.03
CA PHE A 266 -6.70 22.34 10.79
C PHE A 266 -6.34 22.08 12.25
N THR A 267 -7.30 22.32 13.13
CA THR A 267 -7.22 21.97 14.54
C THR A 267 -8.34 21.01 14.90
N PHE A 268 -8.10 20.17 15.89
CA PHE A 268 -9.13 19.33 16.49
C PHE A 268 -8.73 18.98 17.93
N THR A 269 -9.71 18.69 18.76
CA THR A 269 -9.49 18.23 20.14
C THR A 269 -9.85 16.77 20.25
N HIS A 270 -8.90 15.95 20.71
CA HIS A 270 -9.13 14.55 21.02
C HIS A 270 -9.18 14.35 22.54
N PHE A 271 -9.99 13.40 22.98
CA PHE A 271 -10.18 13.07 24.38
C PHE A 271 -9.67 11.66 24.66
N GLU A 272 -9.06 11.47 25.82
CA GLU A 272 -8.86 10.14 26.38
C GLU A 272 -10.22 9.47 26.58
N GLN A 273 -10.32 8.20 26.18
CA GLN A 273 -11.54 7.41 26.31
C GLN A 273 -11.43 6.46 27.49
N ARG A 274 -12.39 6.53 28.40
CA ARG A 274 -12.51 5.63 29.55
C ARG A 274 -13.90 5.04 29.58
N PHE A 275 -13.99 3.72 29.48
CA PHE A 275 -15.25 2.99 29.53
C PHE A 275 -15.28 2.11 30.78
N THR A 276 -16.34 2.27 31.57
CA THR A 276 -16.65 1.33 32.65
C THR A 276 -17.36 0.13 32.04
N VAL A 277 -16.69 -1.01 32.03
CA VAL A 277 -17.27 -2.28 31.62
C VAL A 277 -17.81 -2.98 32.85
N ASP A 278 -19.12 -3.27 32.86
CA ASP A 278 -19.74 -4.12 33.88
C ASP A 278 -19.45 -5.59 33.55
N PRO A 279 -18.65 -6.31 34.37
CA PRO A 279 -18.30 -7.70 34.11
C PRO A 279 -19.51 -8.63 34.00
N ASP A 280 -20.61 -8.32 34.69
CA ASP A 280 -21.83 -9.13 34.67
C ASP A 280 -22.56 -9.06 33.32
N ASN A 281 -22.24 -8.04 32.50
CA ASN A 281 -22.75 -7.89 31.14
C ASN A 281 -21.82 -8.50 30.08
N ILE A 282 -20.69 -9.09 30.47
CA ILE A 282 -19.80 -9.82 29.56
C ILE A 282 -20.35 -11.24 29.38
N GLY A 283 -20.86 -11.54 28.20
CA GLY A 283 -21.34 -12.88 27.85
C GLY A 283 -20.21 -13.90 27.67
N GLU A 284 -20.58 -15.19 27.64
CA GLU A 284 -19.65 -16.27 27.32
C GLU A 284 -19.03 -16.08 25.93
N TYR A 285 -17.76 -16.45 25.83
CA TYR A 285 -17.03 -16.41 24.57
C TYR A 285 -17.61 -17.44 23.57
N ASP A 286 -17.87 -17.04 22.31
CA ASP A 286 -18.40 -17.94 21.28
C ASP A 286 -17.35 -18.96 20.82
N ASN A 287 -17.44 -20.17 21.37
CA ASN A 287 -16.58 -21.31 21.04
C ASN A 287 -17.09 -22.18 19.88
N GLN A 288 -18.19 -21.81 19.23
CA GLN A 288 -18.79 -22.56 18.10
C GLN A 288 -18.58 -21.87 16.75
N SER A 289 -17.95 -20.69 16.73
CA SER A 289 -17.60 -19.99 15.50
C SER A 289 -16.68 -20.83 14.61
N LEU A 290 -17.01 -20.91 13.31
CA LEU A 290 -16.22 -21.59 12.26
C LEU A 290 -14.80 -21.00 12.04
N ARG A 291 -14.45 -19.92 12.75
CA ARG A 291 -13.13 -19.27 12.69
C ARG A 291 -12.15 -19.76 13.77
N TYR A 292 -12.46 -20.89 14.39
CA TYR A 292 -11.57 -21.66 15.25
C TYR A 292 -10.76 -22.68 14.48
#